data_AF-A0A0D4CJ63-F1
#
_entry.id   AF-A0A0D4CJ63-F1
#
_cell.length_a   1.000
_cell.length_b   1.000
_cell.length_c   1.000
_cell.angle_alpha   90.00
_cell.angle_beta   90.00
_cell.angle_gamma   90.00
#
_symmetry.space_group_name_H-M   'P 1'
#
loop_
_entity.id
_entity.type
_entity.pdbx_description
1 polymer ?
#
loop_
_entity_poly.entity_id
_entity_poly.type
_entity_poly.pdbx_seq_one_letter_code
_entity_poly.pdbx_strand_id
1 'polypeptide(L)'
;MNIEETKIFKNWQKYGLISLEDFTQNWEWVNQDPLDETGHLTRSMGLEVTKDMETKVLNENNPMANLPYDKNNLQGKIVRLERKWVPGLDQYYFYKDGKLWSGHIILSKRDHLN
;
A
#
# COMPACT_ATOMS: atom_id res chain seq x y z
N MET A 1 4.29 18.58 8.00
CA MET A 1 3.89 17.27 8.53
C MET A 1 5.08 16.36 8.39
N ASN A 2 5.55 15.77 9.49
CA ASN A 2 6.67 14.85 9.45
C ASN A 2 6.20 13.49 8.90
N ILE A 3 6.95 12.88 7.98
CA ILE A 3 6.55 11.65 7.28
C ILE A 3 6.42 10.49 8.29
N GLU A 4 7.30 10.45 9.29
CA GLU A 4 7.30 9.47 10.36
C GLU A 4 6.07 9.55 11.28
N GLU A 5 5.36 10.69 11.29
CA GLU A 5 4.16 10.87 12.09
C GLU A 5 2.90 10.38 11.36
N THR A 6 3.00 10.14 10.05
CA THR A 6 1.86 9.71 9.24
C THR A 6 1.34 8.35 9.71
N LYS A 7 0.00 8.21 9.75
CA LYS A 7 -0.66 6.94 10.10
C LYS A 7 -0.22 5.80 9.17
N ILE A 8 0.05 6.09 7.90
CA ILE A 8 0.49 5.12 6.90
C ILE A 8 1.85 4.55 7.28
N PHE A 9 2.84 5.43 7.51
CA PHE A 9 4.18 5.00 7.86
C PHE A 9 4.15 4.16 9.15
N LYS A 10 3.48 4.63 10.20
CA LYS A 10 3.33 3.89 11.46
C LYS A 10 2.66 2.52 11.26
N ASN A 11 1.62 2.45 10.43
CA ASN A 11 0.94 1.20 10.13
C ASN A 11 1.85 0.22 9.38
N TRP A 12 2.63 0.69 8.40
CA TRP A 12 3.52 -0.17 7.61
C TRP A 12 4.75 -0.57 8.44
N GLN A 13 5.26 0.34 9.27
CA GLN A 13 6.37 0.12 10.20
C GLN A 13 6.01 -0.88 11.31
N LYS A 14 4.74 -0.90 11.79
CA LYS A 14 4.27 -1.87 12.80
C LYS A 14 4.59 -3.31 12.42
N TYR A 15 4.58 -3.60 11.12
CA TYR A 15 4.83 -4.93 10.59
C TYR A 15 6.32 -5.19 10.31
N GLY A 16 7.21 -4.23 10.56
CA GLY A 16 8.65 -4.34 10.34
C GLY A 16 9.04 -4.41 8.86
N LEU A 17 8.15 -3.98 7.96
CA LEU A 17 8.25 -4.30 6.53
C LEU A 17 9.00 -3.25 5.70
N ILE A 18 9.28 -2.08 6.29
CA ILE A 18 9.80 -0.92 5.55
C ILE A 18 10.73 -0.08 6.42
N SER A 19 11.70 0.58 5.80
CA SER A 19 12.51 1.63 6.43
C SER A 19 11.88 3.01 6.21
N LEU A 20 12.21 3.99 7.06
CA LEU A 20 11.79 5.38 6.87
C LEU A 20 12.34 5.95 5.56
N GLU A 21 13.57 5.59 5.19
CA GLU A 21 14.21 6.01 3.96
C GLU A 21 13.45 5.52 2.72
N ASP A 22 13.16 4.22 2.65
CA ASP A 22 12.41 3.64 1.52
C ASP A 22 11.00 4.23 1.43
N PHE A 23 10.34 4.45 2.58
CA PHE A 23 9.04 5.12 2.60
C PHE A 23 9.11 6.56 2.08
N THR A 24 10.10 7.33 2.52
CA THR A 24 10.27 8.73 2.12
C THR A 24 10.52 8.85 0.63
N GLN A 25 11.40 8.02 0.07
CA GLN A 25 11.70 8.04 -1.37
C GLN A 25 10.46 7.70 -2.22
N ASN A 26 9.65 6.73 -1.80
CA ASN A 26 8.42 6.39 -2.51
C ASN A 26 7.32 7.45 -2.32
N TRP A 27 7.26 8.06 -1.14
CA TRP A 27 6.35 9.17 -0.84
C TRP A 27 6.63 10.39 -1.72
N GLU A 28 7.89 10.79 -1.84
CA GLU A 28 8.32 11.88 -2.73
C GLU A 28 7.96 11.59 -4.19
N TRP A 29 8.16 10.36 -4.66
CA TRP A 29 7.80 9.94 -6.00
C TRP A 29 6.29 10.07 -6.29
N VAL A 30 5.42 9.77 -5.31
CA VAL A 30 3.96 9.99 -5.40
C VAL A 30 3.60 11.48 -5.33
N ASN A 31 4.34 12.30 -4.59
CA ASN A 31 4.05 13.74 -4.53
C ASN A 31 4.48 14.49 -5.80
N GLN A 32 5.44 13.94 -6.54
CA GLN A 32 5.86 14.42 -7.86
C GLN A 32 5.00 13.85 -9.00
N ASP A 33 3.83 13.29 -8.68
CA ASP A 33 2.93 12.66 -9.66
C ASP A 33 2.37 13.69 -10.65
N PRO A 34 2.64 13.54 -11.95
CA PRO A 34 1.95 14.33 -12.96
C PRO A 34 0.47 13.96 -12.99
N LEU A 35 -0.39 14.95 -13.17
CA LEU A 35 -1.78 14.68 -13.51
C LEU A 35 -1.86 14.16 -14.95
N ASP A 36 -2.77 13.23 -15.21
CA ASP A 36 -3.11 12.85 -16.58
C ASP A 36 -3.91 13.96 -17.29
N GLU A 37 -4.20 13.75 -18.57
CA GLU A 37 -4.97 14.67 -19.42
C GLU A 37 -6.37 14.99 -18.88
N THR A 38 -6.88 14.15 -17.97
CA THR A 38 -8.19 14.30 -17.32
C THR A 38 -8.09 14.88 -15.90
N GLY A 39 -6.89 15.27 -15.46
CA GLY A 39 -6.65 15.85 -14.14
C GLY A 39 -6.55 14.82 -13.00
N HIS A 40 -6.41 13.52 -13.31
CA HIS A 40 -6.30 12.47 -12.29
C HIS A 40 -4.84 12.12 -11.99
N LEU A 41 -4.60 11.72 -10.75
CA LEU A 41 -3.30 11.22 -10.28
C LEU A 41 -2.98 9.85 -10.88
N THR A 42 -1.75 9.69 -11.36
CA THR A 42 -1.27 8.49 -12.08
C THR A 42 -0.36 7.58 -11.26
N ARG A 43 0.14 8.05 -10.11
CA ARG A 43 1.05 7.31 -9.24
C ARG A 43 0.40 6.95 -7.92
N SER A 44 0.78 5.78 -7.43
CA SER A 44 0.43 5.31 -6.10
C SER A 44 1.51 4.37 -5.58
N MET A 45 1.56 4.15 -4.28
CA MET A 45 2.45 3.17 -3.67
C MET A 45 1.62 2.18 -2.86
N GLY A 46 2.00 0.91 -2.91
CA GLY A 46 1.39 -0.17 -2.16
C GLY A 46 2.41 -0.90 -1.30
N LEU A 47 1.91 -1.74 -0.39
CA LEU A 47 2.73 -2.64 0.41
C LEU A 47 2.50 -4.06 -0.09
N GLU A 48 3.50 -4.63 -0.75
CA GLU A 48 3.50 -6.05 -1.13
C GLU A 48 4.04 -6.85 0.05
N VAL A 49 3.30 -7.85 0.50
CA VAL A 49 3.65 -8.66 1.65
C VAL A 49 3.63 -10.15 1.30
N THR A 50 4.26 -10.94 2.15
CA THR A 50 4.15 -12.41 2.12
C THR A 50 2.76 -12.86 2.58
N LYS A 51 2.33 -14.05 2.13
CA LYS A 51 1.08 -14.68 2.59
C LYS A 51 1.04 -14.91 4.10
N ASP A 52 2.20 -15.18 4.71
CA ASP A 52 2.32 -15.35 6.16
C ASP A 52 2.02 -14.05 6.90
N MET A 53 2.49 -12.91 6.36
CA MET A 53 2.16 -11.60 6.89
C MET A 53 0.69 -11.25 6.71
N GLU A 54 0.07 -11.55 5.57
CA GLU A 54 -1.39 -11.39 5.39
C GLU A 54 -2.17 -12.18 6.43
N THR A 55 -1.77 -13.43 6.65
CA THR A 55 -2.41 -14.33 7.60
C THR A 55 -2.26 -13.82 9.03
N LYS A 56 -1.08 -13.29 9.37
CA LYS A 56 -0.84 -12.60 10.66
C LYS A 56 -1.76 -11.38 10.82
N VAL A 57 -1.87 -10.51 9.81
CA VAL A 57 -2.74 -9.32 9.84
C VAL A 57 -4.21 -9.73 9.96
N LEU A 58 -4.63 -10.77 9.25
CA LEU A 58 -5.98 -11.31 9.34
C LEU A 58 -6.29 -11.83 10.74
N ASN A 59 -5.37 -12.59 11.36
CA ASN A 59 -5.54 -13.07 12.73
C ASN A 59 -5.57 -11.92 13.75
N GLU A 60 -4.81 -10.84 13.56
CA GLU A 60 -4.86 -9.66 14.43
C GLU A 60 -6.20 -8.92 14.35
N ASN A 61 -6.80 -8.84 13.17
CA ASN A 61 -8.09 -8.19 12.95
C ASN A 61 -9.29 -9.10 13.24
N ASN A 62 -9.09 -10.42 13.16
CA ASN A 62 -10.07 -11.45 13.46
C ASN A 62 -9.41 -12.60 14.25
N PRO A 63 -9.32 -12.47 15.58
CA PRO A 63 -8.71 -13.50 16.43
C PRO A 63 -9.35 -14.89 16.32
N MET A 64 -10.59 -15.00 15.84
CA MET A 64 -11.27 -16.29 15.63
C MET A 64 -10.76 -17.06 14.41
N ALA A 65 -10.08 -16.39 13.46
CA ALA A 65 -9.55 -17.06 12.27
C ALA A 65 -8.46 -18.08 12.62
N ASN A 66 -7.57 -17.72 13.57
CA ASN A 66 -6.49 -18.57 14.10
C ASN A 66 -5.76 -19.40 13.02
N LEU A 67 -5.46 -18.77 11.88
CA LEU A 67 -4.84 -19.42 10.75
C LEU A 67 -3.32 -19.57 10.97
N PRO A 68 -2.72 -20.70 10.58
CA PRO A 68 -1.27 -20.90 10.74
C PRO A 68 -0.49 -20.00 9.78
N TYR A 69 0.64 -19.45 10.26
CA TYR A 69 1.60 -18.70 9.45
C TYR A 69 3.02 -18.88 9.99
N ASP A 70 4.02 -18.75 9.12
CA ASP A 70 5.43 -18.77 9.52
C ASP A 70 5.88 -17.39 10.03
N LYS A 71 6.24 -17.34 11.32
CA LYS A 71 6.75 -16.13 11.98
C LYS A 71 8.11 -15.68 11.44
N ASN A 72 8.86 -16.57 10.78
CA ASN A 72 10.15 -16.26 10.17
C ASN A 72 10.03 -15.73 8.74
N ASN A 73 8.86 -15.85 8.11
CA ASN A 73 8.60 -15.40 6.75
C ASN A 73 7.74 -14.12 6.70
N LEU A 74 7.87 -13.26 7.71
CA LEU A 74 7.11 -12.02 7.84
C LEU A 74 7.79 -10.88 7.08
N GLN A 75 7.72 -10.94 5.75
CA GLN A 75 8.37 -9.97 4.87
C GLN A 75 7.37 -9.16 4.06
N GLY A 76 7.85 -8.01 3.59
CA GLY A 76 7.11 -7.07 2.77
C GLY A 76 8.02 -6.00 2.21
N LYS A 77 7.54 -5.27 1.23
CA LYS A 77 8.27 -4.19 0.55
C LYS A 77 7.29 -3.19 -0.05
N ILE A 78 7.75 -1.97 -0.20
CA ILE A 78 7.01 -0.94 -0.93
C ILE A 78 7.07 -1.28 -2.42
N VAL A 79 5.93 -1.12 -3.10
CA VAL A 79 5.84 -1.21 -4.56
C VAL A 79 5.27 0.09 -5.11
N ARG A 80 5.86 0.56 -6.20
CA ARG A 80 5.29 1.65 -7.00
C ARG A 80 4.23 1.09 -7.92
N LEU A 81 3.11 1.80 -8.02
CA LEU A 81 1.93 1.40 -8.75
C LEU A 81 1.52 2.52 -9.69
N GLU A 82 1.13 2.14 -10.90
CA GLU A 82 0.33 2.99 -11.76
C GLU A 82 -1.10 3.01 -11.24
N ARG A 83 -1.72 4.18 -11.21
CA ARG A 83 -3.12 4.38 -10.85
C ARG A 83 -3.87 4.82 -12.09
N LYS A 84 -4.99 4.17 -12.40
CA LYS A 84 -5.85 4.52 -13.54
C LYS A 84 -7.28 4.74 -13.08
N TRP A 85 -7.81 5.91 -13.40
CA TRP A 85 -9.22 6.22 -13.18
C TRP A 85 -10.08 5.49 -14.23
N VAL A 86 -11.19 4.91 -13.80
CA VAL A 86 -12.15 4.27 -14.70
C VAL A 86 -13.49 5.01 -14.59
N PRO A 87 -13.80 5.92 -15.54
CA PRO A 87 -14.97 6.80 -15.48
C PRO A 87 -16.31 6.08 -15.32
N GLY A 88 -16.47 4.89 -15.93
CA GLY A 88 -17.71 4.12 -15.87
C GLY A 88 -17.97 3.41 -14.53
N LEU A 89 -16.97 3.31 -13.66
CA LEU A 89 -17.05 2.59 -12.40
C LEU A 89 -16.76 3.49 -11.17
N ASP A 90 -16.50 4.78 -11.39
CA ASP A 90 -16.14 5.77 -10.37
C ASP A 90 -15.05 5.26 -9.40
N GLN A 91 -14.08 4.51 -9.94
CA GLN A 91 -13.05 3.85 -9.15
C GLN A 91 -11.68 3.88 -9.80
N TYR A 92 -10.66 3.70 -8.95
CA TYR A 92 -9.29 3.59 -9.38
C TYR A 92 -8.85 2.13 -9.37
N TYR A 93 -8.17 1.73 -10.43
CA TYR A 93 -7.41 0.49 -10.47
C TYR A 93 -5.92 0.78 -10.37
N PHE A 94 -5.21 -0.16 -9.77
CA PHE A 94 -3.79 -0.07 -9.55
C PHE A 94 -3.10 -1.14 -10.38
N TYR A 95 -1.95 -0.80 -10.97
CA TYR A 95 -1.20 -1.71 -11.81
C TYR A 95 0.26 -1.71 -11.39
N LYS A 96 0.87 -2.89 -11.44
CA LYS A 96 2.30 -3.09 -11.23
C LYS A 96 2.83 -3.78 -12.48
N ASP A 97 3.80 -3.17 -13.15
CA ASP A 97 4.41 -3.69 -14.38
C ASP A 97 3.36 -4.06 -15.45
N GLY A 98 2.38 -3.17 -15.66
CA GLY A 98 1.28 -3.36 -16.62
C GLY A 98 0.22 -4.39 -16.23
N LYS A 99 0.38 -5.10 -15.12
CA LYS A 99 -0.60 -6.08 -14.62
C LYS A 99 -1.46 -5.47 -13.53
N LEU A 100 -2.75 -5.82 -13.53
CA LEU A 100 -3.65 -5.38 -12.47
C LEU A 100 -3.09 -5.85 -11.13
N TRP A 101 -2.84 -4.89 -10.26
CA TRP A 101 -2.36 -5.13 -8.92
C TRP A 101 -3.56 -5.45 -8.04
N SER A 102 -3.66 -6.71 -7.65
CA SER A 102 -4.61 -7.20 -6.65
C SER A 102 -3.93 -7.41 -5.30
N GLY A 103 -2.81 -6.73 -5.07
CA GLY A 103 -1.96 -6.97 -3.91
C GLY A 103 -2.72 -6.86 -2.60
N HIS A 104 -2.22 -7.60 -1.62
CA HIS A 104 -3.05 -8.15 -0.55
C HIS A 104 -3.31 -7.21 0.63
N ILE A 105 -2.56 -6.11 0.75
CA ILE A 105 -2.86 -4.99 1.66
C ILE A 105 -2.91 -3.70 0.84
N ILE A 106 -4.11 -3.34 0.39
CA ILE A 106 -4.38 -2.02 -0.19
C ILE A 106 -4.76 -1.09 0.96
N LEU A 107 -3.83 -0.24 1.39
CA LEU A 107 -4.21 0.91 2.22
C LEU A 107 -4.71 2.01 1.28
N SER A 108 -6.02 2.18 1.26
CA SER A 108 -6.72 3.12 0.40
C SER A 108 -6.31 4.56 0.71
N LYS A 109 -5.85 5.27 -0.33
CA LYS A 109 -5.62 6.73 -0.27
C LYS A 109 -6.88 7.54 0.06
N ARG A 110 -8.10 6.95 0.07
CA ARG A 110 -9.30 7.63 0.60
C ARG A 110 -9.23 7.92 2.10
N ASP A 111 -8.31 7.29 2.84
CA ASP A 111 -8.03 7.62 4.25
C ASP A 111 -7.11 8.85 4.42
N HIS A 112 -6.83 9.61 3.35
CA HIS A 112 -5.88 10.74 3.36
C HIS A 112 -6.52 12.10 3.03
N LEU A 113 -7.81 12.14 2.70
CA LEU A 113 -8.52 13.39 2.42
C LEU A 113 -9.52 13.79 3.51
N ASN A 114 -9.58 13.02 4.61
CA ASN A 114 -10.31 13.38 5.84
C ASN A 114 -9.36 13.44 7.03
#